data_AF-A0A933CS09-F1
#
_entry.id   AF-A0A933CS09-F1
#
_cell.length_a   1.000
_cell.length_b   1.000
_cell.length_c   1.000
_cell.angle_alpha   90.00
_cell.angle_beta   90.00
_cell.angle_gamma   90.00
#
_symmetry.space_group_name_H-M   'P 1'
#
loop_
_entity.id
_entity.type
_entity.pdbx_description
1 polymer ?
#
loop_
_entity_poly.entity_id
_entity_poly.type
_entity_poly.pdbx_seq_one_letter_code
_entity_poly.pdbx_strand_id
1 'polypeptide(L)'
;MCVGLVATVLAVVKLTSITTGPSANEAIVAIRVAQRELFEAKRVYLEPTPRALNNAEAALELALSALKERRYEEAILAARETSQLVRKLGG
;
A
#
# COMPACT_ATOMS: atom_id res chain seq x y z
N MET A 1 0.85 -30.93 17.67
CA MET A 1 0.37 -31.05 16.28
C MET A 1 -0.42 -29.79 15.91
N CYS A 2 0.26 -28.70 15.56
CA CYS A 2 -0.42 -27.41 15.26
C CYS A 2 0.08 -26.72 13.97
N VAL A 3 1.11 -27.27 13.31
CA VAL A 3 1.75 -26.64 12.15
C VAL A 3 0.89 -26.79 10.88
N GLY A 4 0.12 -27.88 10.78
CA GLY A 4 -0.75 -28.14 9.62
C GLY A 4 -1.92 -27.16 9.48
N LEU A 5 -2.48 -26.68 10.59
CA LEU A 5 -3.65 -25.80 10.58
C LEU A 5 -3.31 -24.39 10.05
N VAL A 6 -2.10 -23.91 10.34
CA VAL A 6 -1.64 -22.59 9.90
C VAL A 6 -1.41 -22.57 8.38
N ALA A 7 -0.86 -23.67 7.83
CA ALA A 7 -0.63 -23.80 6.39
C ALA A 7 -1.94 -23.83 5.59
N THR A 8 -2.98 -24.49 6.10
CA THR A 8 -4.30 -24.52 5.44
C THR A 8 -5.00 -23.17 5.49
N VAL A 9 -4.94 -22.42 6.60
CA VAL A 9 -5.53 -21.08 6.67
C VAL A 9 -4.85 -20.14 5.67
N LEU A 10 -3.51 -20.19 5.56
CA LEU A 10 -2.78 -19.41 4.56
C LEU A 10 -3.17 -19.77 3.12
N ALA A 11 -3.36 -21.06 2.82
CA ALA A 11 -3.76 -21.51 1.50
C ALA A 11 -5.20 -21.08 1.14
N VAL A 12 -6.13 -21.13 2.10
CA VAL A 12 -7.52 -20.70 1.89
C VAL A 12 -7.63 -19.19 1.67
N VAL A 13 -6.88 -18.38 2.44
CA VAL A 13 -6.84 -16.92 2.25
C VAL A 13 -6.25 -16.55 0.88
N LYS A 14 -5.25 -17.29 0.40
CA LYS A 14 -4.69 -17.11 -0.95
C LYS A 14 -5.71 -17.47 -2.04
N LEU A 15 -6.54 -18.49 -1.84
CA LEU A 15 -7.50 -18.95 -2.84
C LEU A 15 -8.70 -18.00 -2.98
N THR A 16 -9.22 -17.46 -1.87
CA THR A 16 -10.38 -16.54 -1.89
C THR A 16 -10.04 -15.13 -2.39
N SER A 17 -8.79 -14.66 -2.22
CA SER A 17 -8.30 -13.42 -2.85
C SER A 17 -8.16 -13.54 -4.37
N ILE A 18 -8.06 -14.74 -4.93
CA ILE A 18 -7.95 -14.91 -6.40
C ILE A 18 -9.33 -14.84 -7.06
N THR A 19 -10.40 -15.23 -6.35
CA THR A 19 -11.75 -15.33 -6.92
C THR A 19 -12.59 -14.06 -6.76
N THR A 20 -12.13 -13.11 -5.95
CA THR A 20 -12.85 -11.86 -5.66
C THR A 20 -11.88 -10.73 -5.99
N GLY A 21 -12.23 -9.89 -6.97
CA GLY A 21 -11.39 -8.75 -7.36
C GLY A 21 -11.05 -7.85 -6.15
N PRO A 22 -10.00 -7.02 -6.27
CA PRO A 22 -9.50 -6.20 -5.16
C PRO A 22 -10.63 -5.43 -4.47
N SER A 23 -10.69 -5.56 -3.15
CA SER A 23 -11.78 -5.01 -2.34
C SER A 23 -11.45 -3.62 -1.80
N ALA A 24 -12.49 -2.88 -1.41
CA ALA A 24 -12.34 -1.60 -0.72
C ALA A 24 -11.48 -1.71 0.55
N ASN A 25 -11.60 -2.82 1.29
CA ASN A 25 -10.83 -3.05 2.50
C ASN A 25 -9.33 -3.23 2.21
N GLU A 26 -8.98 -3.99 1.17
CA GLU A 26 -7.59 -4.16 0.74
C GLU A 26 -6.98 -2.83 0.28
N ALA A 27 -7.75 -2.01 -0.45
CA ALA A 27 -7.32 -0.66 -0.86
C ALA A 27 -7.08 0.25 0.35
N ILE A 28 -7.99 0.27 1.33
CA ILE A 28 -7.84 1.06 2.56
C ILE A 28 -6.60 0.63 3.34
N VAL A 29 -6.37 -0.68 3.49
CA VAL A 29 -5.19 -1.21 4.17
C VAL A 29 -3.90 -0.78 3.46
N ALA A 30 -3.85 -0.90 2.12
CA ALA A 30 -2.68 -0.47 1.35
C ALA A 30 -2.40 1.03 1.50
N ILE A 31 -3.44 1.87 1.41
CA ILE A 31 -3.32 3.33 1.58
C ILE A 31 -2.82 3.69 2.99
N ARG A 32 -3.33 3.05 4.04
CA ARG A 32 -2.88 3.32 5.41
C ARG A 32 -1.40 2.97 5.62
N VAL A 33 -0.94 1.87 5.02
CA VAL A 33 0.48 1.51 5.06
C VAL A 33 1.32 2.58 4.36
N ALA A 34 0.93 2.99 3.15
CA ALA A 34 1.60 4.02 2.37
C ALA A 34 1.66 5.38 3.10
N GLN A 35 0.55 5.79 3.74
CA GLN A 35 0.48 7.00 4.56
C GLN A 35 1.49 6.97 5.71
N ARG A 36 1.58 5.84 6.42
CA ARG A 36 2.50 5.69 7.55
C ARG A 36 3.95 5.75 7.07
N GLU A 37 4.29 5.03 6.01
CA GLU A 37 5.65 5.03 5.44
C GLU A 37 6.04 6.44 4.97
N LEU A 38 5.15 7.16 4.27
CA LEU A 38 5.39 8.53 3.83
C LEU A 38 5.59 9.48 5.01
N PHE A 39 4.77 9.36 6.06
CA PHE A 39 4.90 10.18 7.27
C PHE A 39 6.24 9.97 7.97
N GLU A 40 6.66 8.72 8.17
CA GLU A 40 7.97 8.43 8.76
C GLU A 40 9.12 8.95 7.89
N ALA A 41 9.01 8.81 6.56
CA ALA A 41 10.03 9.32 5.66
C ALA A 41 10.11 10.87 5.69
N LYS A 42 8.98 11.58 5.72
CA LYS A 42 8.96 13.04 5.90
C LYS A 42 9.60 13.49 7.22
N ARG A 43 9.48 12.68 8.29
CA ARG A 43 10.14 12.96 9.57
C ARG A 43 11.66 12.79 9.51
N VAL A 44 12.16 11.86 8.69
CA VAL A 44 13.59 11.62 8.53
C VAL A 44 14.22 12.66 7.60
N TYR A 45 13.56 12.98 6.50
CA TYR A 45 14.07 13.90 5.48
C TYR A 45 13.39 15.28 5.59
N LEU A 46 13.64 15.96 6.71
CA LEU A 46 12.97 17.22 7.03
C LEU A 46 13.26 18.31 5.99
N GLU A 47 14.52 18.51 5.59
CA GLU A 47 14.95 19.29 4.42
C GLU A 47 16.40 18.95 3.99
N PRO A 48 16.73 19.02 2.69
CA PRO A 48 15.82 19.25 1.56
C PRO A 48 14.96 18.02 1.29
N THR A 49 13.66 18.23 1.07
CA THR A 49 12.70 17.16 0.75
C THR A 49 13.10 16.51 -0.58
N PRO A 50 13.44 15.21 -0.61
CA PRO A 50 13.80 14.53 -1.84
C PRO A 50 12.65 14.55 -2.85
N ARG A 51 12.96 14.68 -4.14
CA ARG A 51 11.95 14.59 -5.22
C ARG A 51 11.10 13.31 -5.13
N ALA A 52 11.66 12.23 -4.62
CA ALA A 52 10.93 10.98 -4.41
C ALA A 52 9.82 11.10 -3.34
N LEU A 53 9.96 11.96 -2.32
CA LEU A 53 8.87 12.23 -1.36
C LEU A 53 7.71 12.99 -2.01
N ASN A 54 8.00 13.96 -2.89
CA ASN A 54 6.96 14.67 -3.63
C ASN A 54 6.22 13.73 -4.59
N ASN A 55 6.95 12.85 -5.29
CA ASN A 55 6.33 11.84 -6.15
C ASN A 55 5.50 10.83 -5.33
N ALA A 56 5.97 10.43 -4.15
CA ALA A 56 5.27 9.50 -3.27
C ALA A 56 3.95 10.10 -2.75
N GLU A 57 3.95 11.40 -2.45
CA GLU A 57 2.74 12.16 -2.06
C GLU A 57 1.73 12.23 -3.21
N ALA A 58 2.19 12.55 -4.43
CA ALA A 58 1.32 12.54 -5.62
C ALA A 58 0.70 11.14 -5.88
N ALA A 59 1.49 10.07 -5.75
CA ALA A 59 0.97 8.70 -5.87
C ALA A 59 -0.05 8.36 -4.77
N LEU A 60 0.12 8.90 -3.56
CA LEU A 60 -0.82 8.69 -2.47
C LEU A 60 -2.14 9.42 -2.72
N GLU A 61 -2.09 10.63 -3.27
CA GLU A 61 -3.27 11.37 -3.70
C GLU A 61 -4.05 10.63 -4.79
N LEU A 62 -3.35 10.05 -5.78
CA LEU A 62 -3.95 9.19 -6.79
C LEU A 62 -4.63 7.97 -6.16
N ALA A 63 -3.99 7.34 -5.18
CA ALA A 63 -4.58 6.19 -4.47
C ALA A 63 -5.89 6.56 -3.76
N LEU A 64 -5.91 7.72 -3.09
CA LEU A 64 -7.10 8.24 -2.42
C LEU A 64 -8.21 8.61 -3.42
N SER A 65 -7.87 9.18 -4.59
CA SER A 65 -8.84 9.48 -5.64
C SER A 65 -9.46 8.19 -6.21
N ALA A 66 -8.63 7.21 -6.56
CA ALA A 66 -9.08 5.92 -7.06
C ALA A 66 -9.97 5.19 -6.05
N LEU A 67 -9.67 5.28 -4.75
CA LEU A 67 -10.53 4.72 -3.69
C LEU A 67 -11.92 5.37 -3.68
N LYS A 68 -11.99 6.71 -3.79
CA LYS A 68 -13.26 7.46 -3.85
C LYS A 68 -14.10 7.04 -5.07
N GLU A 69 -13.43 6.78 -6.19
CA GLU A 69 -14.05 6.32 -7.44
C GLU A 69 -14.35 4.81 -7.45
N ARG A 70 -14.10 4.10 -6.35
CA ARG A 70 -14.24 2.63 -6.23
C ARG A 70 -13.36 1.84 -7.20
N ARG A 71 -12.32 2.45 -7.75
CA ARG A 71 -11.29 1.82 -8.58
C ARG A 71 -10.25 1.17 -7.67
N TYR A 72 -10.66 0.11 -6.97
CA TYR A 72 -9.88 -0.47 -5.88
C TYR A 72 -8.51 -1.02 -6.32
N GLU A 73 -8.43 -1.61 -7.51
CA GLU A 73 -7.16 -2.08 -8.06
C GLU A 73 -6.16 -0.94 -8.25
N GLU A 74 -6.61 0.15 -8.86
CA GLU A 74 -5.78 1.34 -9.09
C GLU A 74 -5.39 2.02 -7.77
N ALA A 75 -6.30 2.05 -6.80
CA ALA A 75 -5.99 2.54 -5.46
C ALA A 75 -4.88 1.72 -4.79
N ILE A 76 -4.92 0.40 -4.94
CA ILE A 76 -3.88 -0.51 -4.41
C ILE A 76 -2.56 -0.30 -5.15
N LEU A 77 -2.57 -0.19 -6.48
CA LEU A 77 -1.36 0.02 -7.28
C LEU A 77 -0.68 1.35 -6.94
N ALA A 78 -1.44 2.44 -6.88
CA ALA A 78 -0.93 3.76 -6.53
C ALA A 78 -0.40 3.81 -5.08
N ALA A 79 -1.08 3.16 -4.12
CA ALA A 79 -0.58 3.06 -2.74
C ALA A 79 0.74 2.28 -2.67
N ARG A 80 0.89 1.21 -3.45
CA ARG A 80 2.15 0.47 -3.55
C ARG A 80 3.26 1.30 -4.18
N GLU A 81 2.94 2.14 -5.17
CA GLU A 81 3.90 3.06 -5.78
C GLU A 81 4.43 4.08 -4.76
N THR A 82 3.57 4.67 -3.93
CA THR A 82 4.00 5.51 -2.79
C THR A 82 5.01 4.80 -1.91
N SER A 83 4.71 3.57 -1.48
CA SER A 83 5.60 2.75 -0.67
C SER A 83 6.95 2.46 -1.35
N GLN A 84 6.93 2.18 -2.66
CA GLN A 84 8.15 1.94 -3.41
C GLN A 84 9.02 3.20 -3.51
N LEU A 85 8.42 4.36 -3.75
CA LEU A 85 9.12 5.64 -3.82
C LEU A 85 9.74 6.01 -2.48
N VAL A 86 9.03 5.77 -1.38
CA VAL A 86 9.55 5.97 -0.01
C VAL A 86 10.71 5.02 0.28
N ARG A 87 10.59 3.72 -0.05
CA ARG A 87 11.66 2.75 0.20
C ARG A 87 12.93 3.03 -0.59
N LYS A 88 12.82 3.57 -1.80
CA LYS A 88 13.97 4.02 -2.61
C LYS A 88 14.77 5.16 -1.96
N LEU A 89 14.24 5.82 -0.92
CA LEU A 89 14.96 6.86 -0.19
C LEU A 89 15.84 6.31 0.94
N GLY A 90 15.41 5.22 1.58
CA GLY A 90 16.11 4.62 2.72
C GLY A 90 16.97 3.40 2.36
N GLY A 91 17.03 3.02 1.08
CA GLY A 91 17.84 1.92 0.56
C GLY A 91 19.10 2.39 -0.15
#